data_AF-A0A938GWP0-F1
#
_entry.id   AF-A0A938GWP0-F1
#
_cell.length_a   1.000
_cell.length_b   1.000
_cell.length_c   1.000
_cell.angle_alpha   90.00
_cell.angle_beta   90.00
_cell.angle_gamma   90.00
#
_symmetry.space_group_name_H-M   'P 1'
#
loop_
_entity.id
_entity.type
_entity.pdbx_description
1 polymer ?
#
loop_
_entity_poly.entity_id
_entity_poly.type
_entity_poly.pdbx_seq_one_letter_code
_entity_poly.pdbx_strand_id
1 'polypeptide(L)'
;MTMNRRRFLAAAGCAALQPVRTLRAAVSEKFFTLARRGGRWWFVTPEGAPFFSIALNHIDPSPLRYTANGDLWARKYGNSMERWLKEAVAPDLRAWG
;
A
#
# COMPACT_ATOMS: atom_id res chain seq x y z
N MET A 1 -9.78 -37.34 -44.05
CA MET A 1 -10.12 -37.74 -42.66
C MET A 1 -11.50 -37.16 -42.33
N THR A 2 -12.59 -37.89 -42.59
CA THR A 2 -13.96 -37.38 -42.42
C THR A 2 -14.38 -37.42 -40.94
N MET A 3 -14.76 -36.27 -40.40
CA MET A 3 -15.13 -36.10 -39.00
C MET A 3 -16.61 -36.51 -38.80
N ASN A 4 -16.86 -37.60 -38.08
CA ASN A 4 -18.23 -38.07 -37.78
C ASN A 4 -18.84 -37.27 -36.62
N ARG A 5 -20.16 -36.98 -36.69
CA ARG A 5 -20.98 -36.24 -35.71
C ARG A 5 -20.74 -36.67 -34.26
N ARG A 6 -20.50 -37.96 -33.99
CA ARG A 6 -20.19 -38.46 -32.64
C ARG A 6 -18.86 -37.93 -32.10
N ARG A 7 -17.83 -37.80 -32.95
CA ARG A 7 -16.54 -37.21 -32.58
C ARG A 7 -16.64 -35.69 -32.42
N PHE A 8 -17.47 -35.03 -33.23
CA PHE A 8 -17.74 -33.60 -33.08
C PHE A 8 -18.44 -33.28 -31.75
N LEU A 9 -19.46 -34.04 -31.38
CA LEU A 9 -20.17 -33.86 -30.11
C LEU A 9 -19.28 -34.17 -28.89
N ALA A 10 -18.42 -35.18 -28.98
CA ALA A 10 -17.45 -35.48 -27.92
C ALA A 10 -16.40 -34.37 -27.75
N ALA A 11 -15.90 -33.79 -28.85
CA ALA A 11 -14.95 -32.68 -28.81
C ALA A 11 -15.60 -31.38 -28.30
N ALA A 12 -16.86 -31.11 -28.67
CA ALA A 12 -17.62 -29.96 -28.19
C ALA A 12 -17.94 -30.04 -26.69
N GLY A 13 -18.20 -31.24 -26.16
CA GLY A 13 -18.45 -31.45 -24.73
C GLY A 13 -17.22 -31.18 -23.85
N CYS A 14 -16.01 -31.52 -24.32
CA CYS A 14 -14.78 -31.25 -23.56
C CYS A 14 -14.33 -29.78 -23.60
N ALA A 15 -14.70 -29.03 -24.65
CA ALA A 15 -14.40 -27.60 -24.73
C ALA A 15 -15.25 -26.76 -23.76
N ALA A 16 -16.46 -27.22 -23.44
CA ALA A 16 -17.39 -26.51 -22.54
C ALA A 16 -17.08 -26.70 -21.04
N LEU A 17 -16.13 -27.57 -20.69
CA LEU A 17 -15.75 -27.87 -19.30
C LEU A 17 -14.35 -27.36 -18.93
N GLN A 18 -13.71 -26.56 -19.79
CA GLN A 18 -12.53 -25.82 -19.37
C GLN A 18 -12.99 -24.79 -18.33
N PRO A 19 -12.58 -24.88 -17.06
CA PRO A 19 -12.79 -23.77 -16.16
C PRO A 19 -12.09 -22.58 -16.79
N VAL A 20 -12.85 -21.52 -17.08
CA VAL A 20 -12.26 -20.22 -17.38
C VAL A 20 -11.38 -19.90 -16.17
N ARG A 21 -10.07 -20.15 -16.29
CA ARG A 21 -9.10 -19.60 -15.37
C ARG A 21 -9.23 -18.10 -15.57
N THR A 22 -10.02 -17.47 -14.72
CA THR A 22 -9.89 -16.06 -14.46
C THR A 22 -8.45 -15.87 -14.03
N LEU A 23 -7.60 -15.48 -14.98
CA LEU A 23 -6.35 -14.78 -14.69
C LEU A 23 -6.76 -13.42 -14.12
N ARG A 24 -7.37 -13.44 -12.94
CA ARG A 24 -7.32 -12.31 -12.05
C ARG A 24 -5.85 -12.29 -11.67
N ALA A 25 -5.08 -11.40 -12.31
CA ALA A 25 -3.82 -10.99 -11.74
C ALA A 25 -4.16 -10.66 -10.29
N ALA A 26 -3.74 -11.53 -9.37
CA ALA A 26 -3.89 -11.25 -7.96
C ALA A 26 -3.05 -9.99 -7.80
N VAL A 27 -3.72 -8.85 -7.68
CA VAL A 27 -3.11 -7.69 -7.05
C VAL A 27 -2.85 -8.21 -5.65
N SER A 28 -1.65 -8.76 -5.42
CA SER A 28 -1.23 -9.07 -4.08
C SER A 28 -1.04 -7.70 -3.47
N GLU A 29 -2.09 -7.17 -2.83
CA GLU A 29 -1.90 -6.01 -1.99
C GLU A 29 -0.91 -6.44 -0.91
N LYS A 30 0.27 -5.84 -0.97
CA LYS A 30 1.36 -6.16 -0.06
C LYS A 30 1.26 -5.18 1.10
N PHE A 31 1.24 -5.72 2.31
CA PHE A 31 1.08 -4.95 3.54
C PHE A 31 2.29 -5.13 4.44
N PHE A 32 2.42 -4.24 5.43
CA PHE A 32 3.28 -4.52 6.56
C PHE A 32 2.78 -5.77 7.31
N THR A 33 3.71 -6.61 7.73
CA THR A 33 3.42 -7.86 8.46
C THR A 33 4.35 -8.03 9.66
N LEU A 34 4.17 -9.11 10.42
CA LEU A 34 5.08 -9.52 11.49
C LEU A 34 5.78 -10.82 11.11
N ALA A 35 7.07 -10.94 11.46
CA ALA A 35 7.80 -12.19 11.32
C ALA A 35 8.80 -12.40 12.45
N ARG A 36 9.05 -13.67 12.81
CA ARG A 36 10.13 -14.05 13.72
C ARG A 36 11.36 -14.44 12.91
N ARG A 37 12.49 -13.73 13.08
CA ARG A 37 13.77 -13.98 12.38
C ARG A 37 14.91 -14.01 13.40
N GLY A 38 15.73 -15.06 13.38
CA GLY A 38 16.83 -15.23 14.34
C GLY A 38 16.36 -15.18 15.80
N GLY A 39 15.18 -15.73 16.09
CA GLY A 39 14.59 -15.74 17.43
C GLY A 39 13.89 -14.44 17.85
N ARG A 40 13.97 -13.34 17.09
CA ARG A 40 13.39 -12.01 17.40
C ARG A 40 12.18 -11.69 16.53
N TRP A 41 11.24 -10.91 17.05
CA TRP A 41 10.10 -10.39 16.29
C TRP A 41 10.47 -9.11 15.53
N TRP A 42 9.92 -8.99 14.32
CA TRP A 42 10.15 -7.88 13.40
C TRP A 42 8.84 -7.45 12.76
N PHE A 43 8.67 -6.15 12.54
CA PHE A 43 7.84 -5.67 11.44
C PHE A 43 8.54 -5.96 10.13
N VAL A 44 7.76 -6.26 9.10
CA VAL A 44 8.26 -6.60 7.77
C VAL A 44 7.54 -5.73 6.75
N THR A 45 8.30 -5.07 5.87
CA THR A 45 7.75 -4.25 4.80
C THR A 45 6.96 -5.09 3.79
N PRO A 46 6.09 -4.48 2.97
CA PRO A 46 5.46 -5.15 1.83
C PRO A 46 6.45 -5.90 0.91
N GLU A 47 7.70 -5.44 0.82
CA GLU A 47 8.77 -6.03 0.01
C GLU A 47 9.52 -7.17 0.73
N GLY A 48 9.23 -7.44 1.99
CA GLY A 48 9.83 -8.52 2.77
C GLY A 48 11.06 -8.13 3.59
N ALA A 49 11.44 -6.85 3.62
CA ALA A 49 12.57 -6.36 4.41
C ALA A 49 12.19 -6.20 5.90
N PRO A 50 13.11 -6.44 6.87
CA PRO A 50 12.89 -6.05 8.25
C PRO A 50 12.70 -4.53 8.37
N PHE A 51 11.77 -4.10 9.22
CA PHE A 51 11.45 -2.70 9.44
C PHE A 51 11.51 -2.34 10.92
N PHE A 52 12.20 -1.25 11.24
CA PHE A 52 12.16 -0.64 12.57
C PHE A 52 11.10 0.47 12.57
N SER A 53 10.09 0.33 13.42
CA SER A 53 9.09 1.38 13.61
C SER A 53 9.60 2.42 14.60
N ILE A 54 10.24 3.46 14.08
CA ILE A 54 10.67 4.64 14.84
C ILE A 54 9.82 5.80 14.36
N ALA A 55 9.06 6.41 15.28
CA ALA A 55 8.08 7.45 14.94
C ALA A 55 7.88 8.43 16.09
N LEU A 56 7.31 9.59 15.76
CA LEU A 56 6.82 10.57 16.73
C LEU A 56 5.28 10.51 16.78
N ASN A 57 4.74 10.68 17.99
CA ASN A 57 3.31 10.77 18.21
C ASN A 57 2.83 12.23 18.03
N HIS A 58 1.51 12.41 17.87
CA HIS A 58 0.86 13.73 17.80
C HIS A 58 1.38 14.65 16.69
N ILE A 59 1.49 14.11 15.48
CA ILE A 59 1.84 14.89 14.29
C ILE A 59 0.56 15.44 13.67
N ASP A 60 0.19 16.66 14.05
CA ASP A 60 -0.95 17.39 13.49
C ASP A 60 -0.69 18.92 13.48
N PRO A 61 -1.40 19.70 12.65
CA PRO A 61 -1.12 21.13 12.50
C PRO A 61 -1.77 21.98 13.60
N SER A 62 -2.52 21.40 14.55
CA SER A 62 -3.34 22.17 15.49
C SER A 62 -2.53 23.21 16.27
N PRO A 63 -1.31 22.90 16.76
CA PRO A 63 -0.48 23.91 17.42
C PRO A 63 -0.19 25.12 16.53
N LEU A 64 0.03 24.93 15.22
CA LEU A 64 0.28 26.03 14.27
C LEU A 64 -0.94 26.93 14.03
N ARG A 65 -2.13 26.50 14.46
CA ARG A 65 -3.42 27.17 14.23
C ARG A 65 -3.99 27.80 15.49
N TYR A 66 -3.27 27.77 16.61
CA TYR A 66 -3.66 28.48 17.81
C TYR A 66 -3.66 29.99 17.58
N THR A 67 -4.55 30.70 18.29
CA THR A 67 -4.69 32.16 18.20
C THR A 67 -3.37 32.88 18.48
N ALA A 68 -2.57 32.37 19.42
CA ALA A 68 -1.23 32.88 19.73
C ALA A 68 -0.24 32.84 18.55
N ASN A 69 -0.47 31.95 17.57
CA ASN A 69 0.38 31.82 16.39
C ASN A 69 -0.12 32.64 15.19
N GLY A 70 -1.20 33.42 15.37
CA GLY A 70 -1.72 34.33 14.36
C GLY A 70 -2.02 33.64 13.03
N ASP A 71 -1.40 34.15 11.96
CA ASP A 71 -1.56 33.66 10.60
C ASP A 71 -0.43 32.71 10.15
N LEU A 72 0.37 32.17 11.07
CA LEU A 72 1.54 31.32 10.76
C LEU A 72 1.19 30.17 9.81
N TRP A 73 0.07 29.47 10.06
CA TRP A 73 -0.41 28.40 9.20
C TRP A 73 -0.66 28.86 7.76
N ALA A 74 -1.34 30.00 7.60
CA ALA A 74 -1.66 30.58 6.31
C ALA A 74 -0.40 31.10 5.60
N ARG A 75 0.43 31.88 6.29
CA ARG A 75 1.65 32.47 5.69
C ARG A 75 2.70 31.43 5.33
N LYS A 76 2.95 30.44 6.19
CA LYS A 76 4.01 29.46 5.96
C LYS A 76 3.59 28.37 4.98
N TYR A 77 2.36 27.85 5.11
CA TYR A 77 1.92 26.67 4.37
C TYR A 77 0.73 26.93 3.45
N GLY A 78 0.27 28.18 3.31
CA GLY A 78 -0.85 28.51 2.42
C GLY A 78 -2.16 27.84 2.82
N ASN A 79 -2.37 27.60 4.10
CA ASN A 79 -3.47 26.78 4.62
C ASN A 79 -3.52 25.34 4.10
N SER A 80 -2.41 24.79 3.57
CA SER A 80 -2.37 23.48 2.93
C SER A 80 -1.70 22.42 3.80
N MET A 81 -2.48 21.40 4.17
CA MET A 81 -1.98 20.19 4.83
C MET A 81 -0.93 19.48 4.00
N GLU A 82 -1.16 19.38 2.69
CA GLU A 82 -0.23 18.72 1.78
C GLU A 82 1.13 19.42 1.76
N ARG A 83 1.14 20.77 1.69
CA ARG A 83 2.38 21.55 1.74
C ARG A 83 3.10 21.36 3.07
N TRP A 84 2.39 21.45 4.19
CA TRP A 84 3.00 21.21 5.51
C TRP A 84 3.61 19.81 5.64
N LEU A 85 2.92 18.78 5.15
CA LEU A 85 3.43 17.42 5.17
C LEU A 85 4.66 17.25 4.28
N LYS A 86 4.66 17.82 3.07
CA LYS A 86 5.76 17.69 2.10
C LYS A 86 6.97 18.56 2.43
N GLU A 87 6.75 19.77 2.92
CA GLU A 87 7.78 20.80 3.10
C GLU A 87 8.38 20.82 4.51
N ALA A 88 7.67 20.32 5.53
CA ALA A 88 8.15 20.28 6.91
C ALA A 88 8.14 18.86 7.49
N VAL A 89 6.98 18.25 7.67
CA VAL A 89 6.87 16.98 8.45
C VAL A 89 7.73 15.86 7.87
N ALA A 90 7.55 15.53 6.59
CA ALA A 90 8.26 14.42 5.98
C ALA A 90 9.78 14.63 5.87
N PRO A 91 10.30 15.81 5.47
CA PRO A 91 11.75 16.03 5.49
C PRO A 91 12.32 16.06 6.92
N ASP A 92 11.64 16.71 7.87
CA ASP A 92 12.14 16.81 9.26
C ASP A 92 12.23 15.43 9.93
N LEU A 93 11.21 14.57 9.76
CA LEU A 93 11.24 13.20 10.30
C LEU A 93 12.35 12.33 9.68
N ARG A 94 12.57 12.44 8.37
CA ARG A 94 13.64 11.70 7.68
C ARG A 94 15.03 12.20 8.02
N ALA A 95 15.17 13.49 8.30
CA ALA A 95 16.44 14.05 8.76
C ALA A 95 16.76 13.66 10.20
N TRP A 96 15.72 13.43 11.01
CA TRP A 96 15.87 13.01 12.41
C TRP A 96 16.28 11.55 12.58
N GLY A 97 15.84 10.63 11.69
CA GLY A 97 16.13 9.19 11.80
C GLY A 97 16.13 8.44 10.47
#